data_AF-A0A496T8G4-F1
#
_entry.id   AF-A0A496T8G4-F1
#
_cell.length_a   1.000
_cell.length_b   1.000
_cell.length_c   1.000
_cell.angle_alpha   90.00
_cell.angle_beta   90.00
_cell.angle_gamma   90.00
#
_symmetry.space_group_name_H-M   'P 1'
#
loop_
_entity.id
_entity.type
_entity.pdbx_description
1 polymer ?
#
loop_
_entity_poly.entity_id
_entity_poly.type
_entity_poly.pdbx_seq_one_letter_code
_entity_poly.pdbx_strand_id
1 'polypeptide(L)' 'MIVKTFTLKHVSPQEILRRVHSSSIIGYLFNWGYSIDETQQSITFTIRHGGGSFEEEEQKVAKALEDFISAIDV' A
#
# COMPACT_ATOMS: atom_id res chain seq x y z
N MET A 1 11.38 2.72 -6.97
CA MET A 1 10.83 2.73 -5.59
C MET A 1 9.72 3.75 -5.52
N ILE A 2 8.52 3.32 -5.14
CA ILE A 2 7.33 4.16 -5.02
C ILE A 2 6.94 4.26 -3.55
N VAL A 3 6.57 5.48 -3.14
CA VAL A 3 6.03 5.75 -1.80
C VAL A 3 4.63 6.32 -1.97
N LYS A 4 3.63 5.73 -1.31
CA LYS A 4 2.22 6.14 -1.36
C LYS A 4 1.68 6.31 0.05
N THR A 5 1.13 7.48 0.35
CA THR A 5 0.48 7.78 1.62
C THR A 5 -1.03 7.87 1.43
N PHE A 6 -1.77 7.19 2.28
CA PHE A 6 -3.23 7.16 2.28
C PHE A 6 -3.72 7.72 3.61
N THR A 7 -4.50 8.80 3.56
CA THR A 7 -5.24 9.31 4.71
C THR A 7 -6.63 8.67 4.70
N LEU A 8 -6.98 8.01 5.80
CA LEU A 8 -8.17 7.18 5.92
C LEU A 8 -9.26 7.92 6.68
N LYS A 9 -10.52 7.68 6.32
CA LYS A 9 -11.68 8.37 6.91
C LYS A 9 -12.52 7.48 7.81
N HIS A 10 -12.69 6.22 7.42
CA HIS A 10 -13.66 5.31 8.04
C HIS A 10 -12.99 4.07 8.62
N VAL A 11 -11.85 3.66 8.06
CA VAL A 11 -11.11 2.47 8.48
C VAL A 11 -9.79 2.87 9.12
N SER A 12 -9.46 2.25 10.26
CA SER A 12 -8.18 2.50 10.94
C SER A 12 -6.98 2.04 10.10
N PRO A 13 -5.83 2.73 10.17
CA PRO A 13 -4.59 2.32 9.49
C PRO A 13 -4.19 0.86 9.72
N GLN A 14 -4.35 0.32 10.93
CA GLN A 14 -3.99 -1.08 11.23
C GLN A 14 -4.90 -2.08 10.50
N GLU A 15 -6.18 -1.77 10.37
CA GLU A 15 -7.14 -2.62 9.65
C GLU A 15 -6.86 -2.62 8.14
N ILE A 16 -6.50 -1.47 7.56
CA ILE A 16 -6.03 -1.41 6.17
C ILE A 16 -4.78 -2.28 5.98
N LEU A 17 -3.78 -2.14 6.87
CA LEU A 17 -2.59 -2.96 6.81
C LEU A 17 -2.91 -4.45 6.86
N ARG A 18 -3.79 -4.87 7.79
CA ARG A 18 -4.23 -6.26 7.93
C ARG A 18 -4.87 -6.77 6.64
N ARG A 19 -5.73 -5.97 6.00
CA ARG A 19 -6.39 -6.32 4.73
C ARG A 19 -5.42 -6.42 3.57
N VAL A 20 -4.49 -5.49 3.44
CA VAL A 20 -3.43 -5.51 2.41
C VAL A 20 -2.55 -6.75 2.57
N HIS A 21 -2.17 -7.12 3.79
CA HIS A 21 -1.44 -8.36 4.06
C HIS A 21 -2.24 -9.60 3.63
N SER A 22 -3.55 -9.63 3.89
CA SER A 22 -4.40 -10.77 3.55
C SER A 22 -4.80 -10.87 2.08
N SER A 23 -4.74 -9.77 1.32
CA SER A 23 -5.22 -9.73 -0.07
C SER A 23 -4.21 -10.21 -1.10
N SER A 24 -2.93 -10.36 -0.71
CA SER A 24 -1.83 -10.70 -1.61
C SER A 24 -1.69 -9.76 -2.81
N ILE A 25 -2.18 -8.50 -2.69
CA ILE A 25 -2.15 -7.52 -3.79
C ILE A 25 -0.74 -7.07 -4.15
N ILE A 26 0.18 -7.12 -3.18
CA ILE A 26 1.61 -6.91 -3.40
C ILE A 26 2.26 -8.27 -3.60
N GLY A 27 2.67 -8.57 -4.83
CA GLY A 27 3.26 -9.86 -5.20
C GLY A 27 4.65 -10.08 -4.57
N TYR A 28 5.06 -11.35 -4.48
CA TYR A 28 6.34 -11.77 -3.86
C TYR A 28 7.61 -11.20 -4.52
N LEU A 29 7.50 -10.72 -5.76
CA LEU A 29 8.59 -10.06 -6.49
C LEU A 29 8.87 -8.63 -5.98
N PHE A 30 7.98 -8.09 -5.14
CA PHE A 30 8.10 -6.76 -4.57
C PHE A 30 8.51 -6.83 -3.11
N ASN A 31 9.58 -6.11 -2.79
CA ASN A 31 9.88 -5.72 -1.42
C ASN A 31 8.98 -4.54 -1.06
N TRP A 32 8.32 -4.62 0.09
CA TRP A 32 7.48 -3.54 0.56
C TRP A 32 7.57 -3.35 2.07
N GLY A 33 7.28 -2.13 2.50
CA GLY A 33 7.21 -1.75 3.91
C GLY A 33 6.07 -0.77 4.15
N TYR A 34 5.80 -0.48 5.42
CA TYR A 34 4.74 0.44 5.81
C TYR A 34 5.15 1.33 6.99
N SER A 35 4.50 2.47 7.11
CA SER A 35 4.55 3.36 8.26
C SER A 35 3.13 3.82 8.58
N ILE A 36 2.76 3.82 9.85
CA ILE A 36 1.43 4.22 10.30
C ILE A 36 1.55 5.48 11.15
N ASP A 37 0.69 6.47 10.88
CA ASP A 37 0.47 7.62 11.73
C ASP A 37 -0.98 7.60 12.24
N GLU A 38 -1.15 7.17 13.49
CA GLU A 38 -2.44 7.12 14.17
C GLU A 38 -3.05 8.51 14.39
N THR A 39 -2.21 9.53 14.56
CA THR A 39 -2.64 10.91 14.82
C THR A 39 -3.31 11.51 13.59
N GLN A 40 -2.74 11.23 12.42
CA GLN A 40 -3.27 11.68 11.13
C GLN A 40 -4.20 10.67 10.47
N GLN A 41 -4.49 9.54 11.12
CA GLN A 41 -5.24 8.42 10.54
C GLN A 41 -4.71 8.05 9.14
N SER A 42 -3.38 7.92 9.00
CA SER A 42 -2.75 7.67 7.71
C SER A 42 -1.82 6.48 7.73
N ILE A 43 -1.67 5.87 6.57
CA ILE A 43 -0.73 4.77 6.32
C ILE A 43 0.08 5.07 5.07
N THR A 44 1.39 4.92 5.18
CA THR A 44 2.33 5.05 4.07
C THR A 44 2.86 3.68 3.69
N PHE A 45 2.77 3.32 2.41
CA PHE A 45 3.38 2.12 1.85
C PHE A 45 4.57 2.50 0.98
N THR A 46 5.66 1.77 1.15
CA THR A 46 6.86 1.86 0.30
C THR A 46 6.96 0.57 -0.49
N ILE A 47 6.99 0.66 -1.82
CA ILE A 47 7.02 -0.48 -2.74
C ILE A 47 8.29 -0.39 -3.59
N ARG A 48 9.02 -1.51 -3.71
CA ARG A 48 10.22 -1.63 -4.53
C ARG A 48 10.28 -3.00 -5.20
N HIS A 49 10.50 -3.04 -6.50
CA HIS A 49 10.73 -4.29 -7.20
C HIS A 49 12.09 -4.91 -6.81
N GLY A 50 12.12 -6.23 -6.56
CA GLY A 50 13.31 -6.94 -6.08
C GLY A 50 14.42 -7.11 -7.13
N GLY A 51 14.07 -7.03 -8.41
CA GLY A 51 14.99 -7.30 -9.54
C GLY A 51 15.69 -6.09 -10.18
N GLY A 52 15.49 -4.86 -9.70
CA GLY A 52 16.03 -3.64 -10.33
C GLY A 52 14.98 -2.58 -10.62
N SER A 53 15.25 -1.65 -11.54
CA SER A 53 14.32 -0.56 -11.91
C SER A 53 13.22 -1.07 -12.83
N PHE A 54 12.14 -1.58 -12.25
CA PHE A 54 10.91 -1.99 -12.94
C PHE A 54 9.78 -1.02 -12.59
N GLU A 55 9.97 0.25 -12.94
CA GLU A 55 9.08 1.35 -12.55
C GLU A 55 7.63 1.14 -13.00
N GLU A 56 7.41 0.59 -14.20
CA GLU A 56 6.06 0.32 -14.70
C GLU A 56 5.31 -0.72 -13.84
N GLU A 57 6.01 -1.74 -13.37
CA GLU A 57 5.41 -2.77 -12.53
C GLU A 57 5.16 -2.26 -11.11
N GLU A 58 6.10 -1.48 -10.56
CA GLU A 58 5.90 -0.77 -9.30
C GLU A 58 4.66 0.14 -9.36
N GLN A 59 4.47 0.86 -10.48
CA GLN A 59 3.30 1.73 -10.68
C GLN A 59 2.00 0.94 -10.76
N LYS A 60 2.00 -0.23 -11.44
CA LYS A 60 0.82 -1.11 -11.49
C LYS A 60 0.42 -1.59 -10.10
N VAL A 61 1.38 -2.01 -9.29
CA VAL A 61 1.10 -2.44 -7.90
C VAL A 61 0.64 -1.27 -7.04
N ALA A 62 1.27 -0.10 -7.17
CA ALA A 62 0.85 1.09 -6.44
C ALA A 62 -0.58 1.52 -6.79
N LYS A 63 -0.97 1.41 -8.06
CA LYS A 63 -2.34 1.68 -8.51
C LYS A 63 -3.32 0.64 -7.97
N ALA A 64 -2.99 -0.65 -8.03
CA ALA A 64 -3.82 -1.71 -7.48
C ALA A 64 -4.05 -1.52 -5.97
N LEU A 65 -3.00 -1.12 -5.25
CA LEU A 65 -3.08 -0.79 -3.82
C LEU A 65 -4.02 0.40 -3.57
N GLU A 66 -3.94 1.44 -4.38
CA GLU A 66 -4.81 2.62 -4.31
C GLU A 66 -6.28 2.24 -4.54
N ASP A 67 -6.56 1.51 -5.61
CA ASP A 67 -7.91 1.03 -5.94
C ASP A 67 -8.48 0.15 -4.80
N PHE A 68 -7.66 -0.71 -4.21
CA PHE A 68 -8.05 -1.58 -3.10
C PHE A 68 -8.36 -0.81 -1.82
N ILE A 69 -7.52 0.15 -1.44
CA ILE A 69 -7.75 0.97 -0.24
C ILE A 69 -9.00 1.84 -0.42
N SER A 70 -9.18 2.47 -1.59
CA SER A 70 -10.37 3.26 -1.90
C SER A 70 -11.66 2.44 -1.89
N ALA A 71 -11.62 1.15 -2.25
CA ALA A 71 -12.79 0.27 -2.17
C ALA A 71 -13.14 -0.15 -0.72
N ILE A 72 -12.19 -0.04 0.21
CA ILE A 72 -12.37 -0.41 1.62
C ILE A 72 -12.74 0.80 2.47
N ASP A 73 -12.08 1.94 2.24
CA ASP A 73 -12.30 3.21 2.94
C ASP A 73 -13.39 4.05 2.25
N VAL A 74 -14.55 3.43 2.03
CA VAL A 74 -15.77 4.07 1.49
C VAL A 74 -16.52 4.80 2.60
#